data_AF-E2B1L3-F1
#
_entry.id   AF-E2B1L3-F1
#
_cell.length_a   1.000
_cell.length_b   1.000
_cell.length_c   1.000
_cell.angle_alpha   90.00
_cell.angle_beta   90.00
_cell.angle_gamma   90.00
#
_symmetry.space_group_name_H-M   'P 1'
#
loop_
_entity.id
_entity.type
_entity.pdbx_description
1 polymer ?
#
loop_
_entity_poly.entity_id
_entity_poly.type
_entity_poly.pdbx_seq_one_letter_code
_entity_poly.pdbx_strand_id
1 'polypeptide(L)'
;MRNELKSKLKEVGNVIPKMSEAILNLRKEVSEGKEEMNLHTKNLLKALSLETVKDMVRNELQTYDADKTGRTDYALESSGGTILSTRDTEPYSTGAPVLNLFGIPLCQQQNTPRAVIQTGVLPGECWAFKGSRGSVVIRLLGQVNVSGISLEHISPLISPTGETATAPRDFSIWGLTDLEDEKPFSFGTFTYDNTGSPLQYFEIQVFENYDFFKVMANP
;
A
#
# COMPACT_ATOMS: atom_id res chain seq x y z
N MET A 1 -23.26 11.30 -82.71
CA MET A 1 -21.89 11.41 -82.16
C MET A 1 -21.52 12.82 -81.66
N ARG A 2 -21.46 13.87 -82.50
CA ARG A 2 -20.98 15.22 -82.06
C ARG A 2 -21.91 15.94 -81.06
N ASN A 3 -23.23 15.85 -81.24
CA ASN A 3 -24.22 16.47 -80.35
C ASN A 3 -24.32 15.74 -79.00
N GLU A 4 -24.13 14.43 -79.03
CA GLU A 4 -24.11 13.58 -77.84
C GLU A 4 -22.88 13.83 -76.97
N LEU A 5 -21.71 14.01 -77.61
CA LEU A 5 -20.49 14.43 -76.92
C LEU A 5 -20.65 15.79 -76.25
N LYS A 6 -21.28 16.77 -76.92
CA LYS A 6 -21.59 18.09 -76.34
C LYS A 6 -22.55 18.00 -75.15
N SER A 7 -23.55 17.12 -75.22
CA SER A 7 -24.49 16.88 -74.12
C SER A 7 -23.77 16.32 -72.89
N LYS A 8 -22.96 15.27 -73.08
CA LYS A 8 -22.13 14.65 -72.03
C LYS A 8 -21.15 15.65 -71.41
N LEU A 9 -20.51 16.51 -72.23
CA LEU A 9 -19.58 17.53 -71.72
C LEU A 9 -20.29 18.58 -70.84
N LYS A 10 -21.50 18.98 -71.23
CA LYS A 10 -22.33 19.93 -70.47
C LYS A 10 -22.80 19.34 -69.14
N GLU A 11 -23.15 18.05 -69.14
CA GLU A 11 -23.51 17.31 -67.95
C GLU A 11 -22.32 17.23 -66.97
N VAL A 12 -21.15 16.84 -67.45
CA VAL A 12 -19.90 16.81 -66.66
C VAL A 12 -19.55 18.19 -66.11
N GLY A 13 -19.67 19.24 -66.92
CA GLY A 13 -19.43 20.62 -66.50
C GLY A 13 -20.35 21.11 -65.37
N ASN A 14 -21.55 20.53 -65.24
CA ASN A 14 -22.49 20.85 -64.16
C ASN A 14 -22.27 20.00 -62.89
N VAL A 15 -21.69 18.80 -63.04
CA VAL A 15 -21.47 17.86 -61.93
C VAL A 15 -20.16 18.15 -61.19
N ILE A 16 -19.09 18.48 -61.92
CA ILE A 16 -17.77 18.76 -61.32
C ILE A 16 -17.82 19.81 -60.19
N PRO A 17 -18.50 20.97 -60.35
CA PRO A 17 -18.55 21.99 -59.30
C PRO A 17 -19.27 21.49 -58.05
N LYS A 18 -20.39 20.77 -58.22
CA LYS A 18 -21.16 20.20 -57.12
C LYS A 18 -20.36 19.16 -56.34
N MET A 19 -19.59 18.34 -57.05
CA MET A 19 -18.72 17.34 -56.44
C MET A 19 -17.56 18.00 -55.70
N SER A 20 -16.99 19.08 -56.25
CA SER A 20 -15.95 19.88 -55.58
C SER A 20 -16.45 20.52 -54.29
N GLU A 21 -17.67 21.05 -54.30
CA GLU A 21 -18.31 21.67 -53.13
C GLU A 21 -18.64 20.63 -52.05
N ALA A 22 -19.16 19.46 -52.46
CA ALA A 22 -19.39 18.35 -51.54
C ALA A 22 -18.09 17.87 -50.88
N ILE A 23 -16.99 17.77 -51.64
CA ILE A 23 -15.67 17.40 -51.11
C ILE A 23 -15.15 18.47 -50.12
N LEU A 24 -15.36 19.76 -50.41
CA LEU A 24 -14.99 20.85 -49.51
C LEU A 24 -15.76 20.80 -48.19
N ASN A 25 -17.08 20.55 -48.26
CA ASN A 25 -17.91 20.43 -47.07
C ASN A 25 -17.54 19.21 -46.23
N LEU A 26 -17.34 18.05 -46.86
CA LEU A 26 -16.86 16.84 -46.17
C LEU A 26 -15.49 17.07 -45.51
N ARG A 27 -14.57 17.78 -46.17
CA ARG A 27 -13.26 18.10 -45.60
C ARG A 27 -13.37 19.01 -44.39
N LYS A 28 -14.31 19.96 -44.41
CA LYS A 28 -14.61 20.86 -43.30
C LYS A 28 -15.22 20.09 -42.11
N GLU A 29 -16.22 19.26 -42.35
CA GLU A 29 -16.84 18.41 -41.32
C GLU A 29 -15.84 17.43 -40.68
N VAL A 30 -14.95 16.83 -41.46
CA VAL A 30 -13.88 15.96 -40.94
C VAL A 30 -12.85 16.75 -40.12
N SER A 31 -12.55 18.00 -40.50
CA SER A 31 -11.67 18.88 -39.72
C SER A 31 -12.30 19.29 -38.40
N GLU A 32 -13.57 19.68 -38.44
CA GLU A 32 -14.36 20.08 -37.25
C GLU A 32 -14.56 18.89 -36.30
N GLY A 33 -14.89 17.71 -36.83
CA GLY A 33 -15.02 16.47 -36.03
C GLY A 33 -13.70 16.02 -35.36
N LYS A 34 -12.55 16.44 -35.89
CA LYS A 34 -11.22 16.17 -35.30
C LYS A 34 -10.90 17.14 -34.15
N GLU A 35 -11.38 18.38 -34.24
CA GLU A 35 -11.30 19.35 -33.15
C GLU A 35 -12.35 19.08 -32.05
N GLU A 36 -13.54 18.63 -32.45
CA GLU A 36 -14.62 18.06 -31.63
C GLU A 36 -14.30 16.65 -31.11
N MET A 37 -13.02 16.28 -31.04
CA MET A 37 -12.62 15.25 -30.09
C MET A 37 -13.02 15.75 -28.69
N ASN A 38 -14.13 15.19 -28.20
CA ASN A 38 -14.77 15.47 -26.93
C ASN A 38 -13.70 15.73 -25.85
N LEU A 39 -13.89 16.76 -25.04
CA LEU A 39 -13.06 17.07 -23.87
C LEU A 39 -12.74 15.81 -23.03
N HIS A 40 -13.71 14.90 -22.90
CA HIS A 40 -13.57 13.59 -22.29
C HIS A 40 -12.51 12.70 -22.97
N THR A 41 -12.52 12.61 -24.31
CA THR A 41 -11.52 11.85 -25.07
C THR A 41 -10.13 12.48 -24.97
N LYS A 42 -10.03 13.81 -24.99
CA LYS A 42 -8.76 14.53 -24.75
C LYS A 42 -8.23 14.27 -23.33
N ASN A 43 -9.09 14.32 -22.33
CA ASN A 43 -8.74 14.03 -20.93
C ASN A 43 -8.33 12.57 -20.75
N LEU A 44 -9.01 11.63 -21.42
CA LEU A 44 -8.68 10.20 -21.37
C LEU A 44 -7.32 9.92 -22.04
N LEU A 45 -7.05 10.50 -23.21
CA LEU A 45 -5.75 10.38 -23.87
C LEU A 45 -4.62 11.00 -23.05
N LYS A 46 -4.91 12.10 -22.34
CA LYS A 46 -3.96 12.72 -21.41
C LYS A 46 -3.71 11.83 -20.19
N ALA A 47 -4.76 11.28 -19.57
CA ALA A 47 -4.65 10.38 -18.43
C ALA A 47 -3.93 9.06 -18.76
N LEU A 48 -4.10 8.57 -20.00
CA LEU A 48 -3.41 7.38 -20.52
C LEU A 48 -2.10 7.72 -21.24
N SER A 49 -1.64 8.98 -21.18
CA SER A 49 -0.39 9.37 -21.80
C SER A 49 0.77 8.62 -21.14
N LEU A 50 1.79 8.28 -21.94
CA LEU A 50 2.97 7.60 -21.44
C LEU A 50 3.67 8.39 -20.32
N GLU A 51 3.61 9.73 -20.37
CA GLU A 51 4.14 10.60 -19.33
C GLU A 51 3.36 10.44 -18.02
N THR A 52 2.03 10.51 -18.06
CA THR A 52 1.19 10.30 -16.87
C THR A 52 1.40 8.92 -16.25
N VAL A 53 1.52 7.87 -17.07
CA VAL A 53 1.82 6.53 -16.56
C VAL A 53 3.21 6.47 -15.91
N LYS A 54 4.24 7.06 -16.54
CA LYS A 54 5.59 7.11 -15.98
C LYS A 54 5.64 7.87 -14.66
N ASP A 55 4.90 8.98 -14.57
CA ASP A 55 4.85 9.80 -13.36
C ASP A 55 4.10 9.08 -12.24
N MET A 56 3.02 8.37 -12.55
CA MET A 56 2.31 7.51 -11.59
C MET A 56 3.25 6.41 -11.06
N VAL A 57 3.92 5.67 -11.94
CA VAL A 57 4.88 4.63 -11.53
C VAL A 57 6.00 5.21 -10.67
N ARG A 58 6.55 6.37 -11.04
CA ARG A 58 7.58 7.04 -10.24
C ARG A 58 7.07 7.42 -8.85
N ASN A 59 5.84 7.93 -8.76
CA ASN A 59 5.23 8.31 -7.48
C ASN A 59 4.99 7.09 -6.57
N GLU A 60 4.52 5.97 -7.13
CA GLU A 60 4.36 4.72 -6.37
C GLU A 60 5.72 4.18 -5.88
N LEU A 61 6.75 4.22 -6.72
CA LEU A 61 8.11 3.81 -6.32
C LEU A 61 8.68 4.73 -5.23
N GLN A 62 8.45 6.04 -5.31
CA GLN A 62 8.85 6.97 -4.25
C GLN A 62 8.14 6.69 -2.93
N THR A 63 6.86 6.33 -2.98
CA THR A 63 6.09 5.93 -1.79
C THR A 63 6.62 4.61 -1.21
N TYR A 64 6.98 3.67 -2.08
CA TYR A 64 7.60 2.42 -1.69
C TYR A 64 8.95 2.63 -0.99
N ASP A 65 9.82 3.46 -1.56
CA ASP A 65 11.12 3.84 -0.98
C ASP A 65 10.95 4.58 0.36
N ALA A 66 9.83 5.30 0.54
CA ALA A 66 9.43 5.96 1.78
C ALA A 66 8.68 5.00 2.73
N ASP A 67 9.31 3.87 3.03
CA ASP A 67 8.79 2.85 3.97
C ASP A 67 7.42 2.28 3.60
N LYS A 68 7.11 2.17 2.30
CA LYS A 68 5.84 1.66 1.74
C LYS A 68 4.58 2.47 2.08
N THR A 69 4.63 3.33 3.09
CA THR A 69 3.50 4.09 3.61
C THR A 69 3.58 5.57 3.26
N GLY A 70 4.78 6.09 2.97
CA GLY A 70 5.01 7.53 2.82
C GLY A 70 4.79 8.32 4.12
N ARG A 71 4.79 7.65 5.27
CA ARG A 71 4.48 8.23 6.60
C ARG A 71 5.66 8.01 7.55
N THR A 72 5.79 8.90 8.53
CA THR A 72 6.79 8.74 9.59
C THR A 72 6.35 7.66 10.57
N ASP A 73 7.16 6.62 10.74
CA ASP A 73 6.99 5.65 11.82
C ASP A 73 7.64 6.17 13.11
N TYR A 74 6.79 6.51 14.09
CA TYR A 74 7.20 6.96 15.42
C TYR A 74 7.54 5.80 16.38
N ALA A 75 7.13 4.58 16.04
CA ALA A 75 7.45 3.37 16.79
C ALA A 75 8.81 2.79 16.39
N LEU A 76 9.33 3.15 15.21
CA LEU A 76 10.57 2.64 14.65
C LEU A 76 11.75 2.75 15.63
N GLU A 77 12.40 1.62 15.89
CA GLU A 77 13.48 1.52 16.87
C GLU A 77 14.70 2.37 16.51
N SER A 78 15.10 2.38 15.23
CA SER A 78 16.23 3.19 14.76
C SER A 78 15.95 4.69 14.85
N SER A 79 14.69 5.09 14.91
CA SER A 79 14.25 6.47 15.16
C SER A 79 14.10 6.79 16.65
N GLY A 80 14.28 5.82 17.56
CA GLY A 80 14.20 6.01 19.01
C GLY A 80 12.97 5.39 19.68
N GLY A 81 12.10 4.70 18.93
CA GLY A 81 11.07 3.86 19.53
C GLY A 81 11.68 2.70 20.35
N THR A 82 10.97 2.20 21.35
CA THR A 82 11.51 1.16 22.25
C THR A 82 10.42 0.24 22.76
N ILE A 83 10.73 -1.07 22.85
CA ILE A 83 9.88 -2.02 23.57
C ILE A 83 10.13 -1.89 25.07
N LEU A 84 9.11 -1.51 25.83
CA LEU A 84 9.21 -1.37 27.29
C LEU A 84 8.88 -2.67 28.03
N SER A 85 7.91 -3.44 27.55
CA SER A 85 7.42 -4.64 28.23
C SER A 85 6.64 -5.55 27.28
N THR A 86 6.67 -6.86 27.53
CA THR A 86 5.78 -7.85 26.90
C THR A 86 4.63 -8.27 27.81
N ARG A 87 4.49 -7.66 28.99
CA ARG A 87 3.54 -8.08 30.03
C ARG A 87 3.72 -9.58 30.32
N ASP A 88 2.63 -10.33 30.25
CA ASP A 88 2.60 -11.78 30.47
C ASP A 88 2.85 -12.60 29.18
N THR A 89 3.29 -11.95 28.11
CA THR A 89 3.48 -12.63 26.81
C THR A 89 4.78 -13.41 26.82
N GLU A 90 4.66 -14.73 26.74
CA GLU A 90 5.80 -15.63 26.65
C GLU A 90 6.29 -15.77 25.20
N PRO A 91 7.60 -15.64 24.93
CA PRO A 91 8.15 -15.89 23.60
C PRO A 91 7.98 -17.36 23.18
N TYR A 92 7.66 -17.57 21.90
CA TYR A 92 7.62 -18.90 21.29
C TYR A 92 9.00 -19.24 20.70
N SER A 93 9.54 -20.36 21.14
CA SER A 93 10.94 -20.74 20.92
C SER A 93 11.13 -22.01 20.09
N THR A 94 10.07 -22.77 19.84
CA THR A 94 10.20 -24.11 19.25
C THR A 94 10.60 -24.01 17.78
N GLY A 95 11.67 -24.72 17.38
CA GLY A 95 12.15 -24.74 16.00
C GLY A 95 13.08 -23.59 15.61
N ALA A 96 13.44 -22.70 16.54
CA ALA A 96 14.39 -21.62 16.24
C ALA A 96 15.80 -22.19 15.93
N PRO A 97 16.54 -21.63 14.96
CA PRO A 97 17.83 -22.15 14.53
C PRO A 97 18.86 -22.09 15.65
N VAL A 98 19.72 -23.11 15.71
CA VAL A 98 20.79 -23.20 16.71
C VAL A 98 22.12 -22.92 16.04
N LEU A 99 22.83 -21.91 16.53
CA LEU A 99 24.19 -21.60 16.13
C LEU A 99 25.12 -22.68 16.71
N ASN A 100 25.79 -23.41 15.84
CA ASN A 100 26.76 -24.42 16.23
C ASN A 100 28.18 -23.94 15.89
N LEU A 101 29.12 -24.09 16.81
CA LEU A 101 30.55 -23.89 16.57
C LEU A 101 31.27 -25.22 16.80
N PHE A 102 31.92 -25.75 15.76
CA PHE A 102 32.55 -27.08 15.78
C PHE A 102 31.61 -28.22 16.23
N GLY A 103 30.33 -28.16 15.86
CA GLY A 103 29.33 -29.16 16.26
C GLY A 103 28.81 -29.00 17.69
N ILE A 104 29.27 -27.97 18.43
CA ILE A 104 28.79 -27.63 19.76
C ILE A 104 27.71 -26.55 19.63
N PRO A 105 26.48 -26.76 20.15
CA PRO A 105 25.45 -25.73 20.15
C PRO A 105 25.85 -24.59 21.09
N LEU A 106 26.01 -23.39 20.55
CA LEU A 106 26.37 -22.18 21.30
C LEU A 106 25.13 -21.44 21.80
N CYS A 107 24.22 -21.11 20.89
CA CYS A 107 23.02 -20.36 21.22
C CYS A 107 21.91 -20.62 20.20
N GLN A 108 20.66 -20.57 20.67
CA GLN A 108 19.49 -20.63 19.82
C GLN A 108 19.12 -19.20 19.42
N GLN A 109 19.09 -18.92 18.12
CA GLN A 109 18.75 -17.60 17.59
C GLN A 109 17.24 -17.42 17.69
N GLN A 110 16.82 -16.50 18.54
CA GLN A 110 15.42 -16.16 18.77
C GLN A 110 15.20 -14.69 18.51
N ASN A 111 14.12 -14.37 17.80
CA ASN A 111 13.72 -12.99 17.63
C ASN A 111 13.15 -12.47 18.94
N THR A 112 13.63 -11.29 19.31
CA THR A 112 13.12 -10.58 20.47
C THR A 112 11.88 -9.76 20.08
N PRO A 113 11.07 -9.29 21.05
CA PRO A 113 9.94 -8.39 20.79
C PRO A 113 10.33 -7.12 20.01
N ARG A 114 11.61 -6.74 20.01
CA ARG A 114 12.14 -5.61 19.24
C ARG A 114 11.87 -5.74 17.75
N ALA A 115 11.76 -6.98 17.23
CA ALA A 115 11.43 -7.23 15.82
C ALA A 115 10.09 -6.59 15.39
N VAL A 116 9.17 -6.32 16.31
CA VAL A 116 7.89 -5.63 16.02
C VAL A 116 8.08 -4.20 15.53
N ILE A 117 9.18 -3.55 15.90
CA ILE A 117 9.47 -2.13 15.60
C ILE A 117 10.80 -1.95 14.86
N GLN A 118 11.31 -3.01 14.23
CA GLN A 118 12.51 -2.98 13.41
C GLN A 118 12.15 -3.05 11.93
N THR A 119 13.05 -2.54 11.08
CA THR A 119 12.89 -2.63 9.63
C THR A 119 13.15 -4.05 9.14
N GLY A 120 12.39 -4.47 8.12
CA GLY A 120 12.59 -5.76 7.45
C GLY A 120 11.55 -6.78 7.86
N VAL A 121 10.91 -7.37 6.85
CA VAL A 121 9.87 -8.40 7.03
C VAL A 121 10.19 -9.57 6.13
N LEU A 122 11.21 -10.36 6.51
CA LEU A 122 11.52 -11.62 5.86
C LEU A 122 10.97 -12.80 6.67
N PRO A 123 10.78 -13.97 6.02
CA PRO A 123 10.39 -15.18 6.72
C PRO A 123 11.36 -15.50 7.87
N GLY A 124 10.82 -15.59 9.08
CA GLY A 124 11.61 -15.86 10.27
C GLY A 124 12.24 -14.64 10.94
N GLU A 125 11.94 -13.41 10.51
CA GLU A 125 12.33 -12.15 11.19
C GLU A 125 11.19 -11.54 12.03
N CYS A 126 10.24 -12.37 12.49
CA CYS A 126 9.11 -11.93 13.32
C CYS A 126 9.26 -12.36 14.78
N TRP A 127 8.59 -11.64 15.70
CA TRP A 127 8.46 -12.08 17.08
C TRP A 127 7.26 -13.02 17.24
N ALA A 128 7.52 -14.29 17.54
CA ALA A 128 6.50 -15.27 17.84
C ALA A 128 6.28 -15.38 19.36
N PHE A 129 5.02 -15.55 19.77
CA PHE A 129 4.64 -15.75 21.17
C PHE A 129 3.73 -16.98 21.33
N LYS A 130 3.70 -17.53 22.54
CA LYS A 130 2.88 -18.70 22.86
C LYS A 130 1.40 -18.33 23.02
N GLY A 131 0.54 -19.27 22.65
CA GLY A 131 -0.90 -19.16 22.88
C GLY A 131 -1.61 -18.29 21.84
N SER A 132 -2.84 -17.91 22.17
CA SER A 132 -3.74 -17.17 21.27
C SER A 132 -3.90 -15.69 21.65
N ARG A 133 -3.08 -15.19 22.59
CA ARG A 133 -3.10 -13.79 23.00
C ARG A 133 -1.71 -13.34 23.44
N GLY A 134 -1.24 -12.27 22.83
CA GLY A 134 0.01 -11.60 23.19
C GLY A 134 -0.19 -10.10 23.32
N SER A 135 0.70 -9.46 24.04
CA SER A 135 0.76 -8.01 24.15
C SER A 135 2.18 -7.49 24.23
N VAL A 136 2.37 -6.29 23.72
CA VAL A 136 3.63 -5.56 23.80
C VAL A 136 3.36 -4.10 24.10
N VAL A 137 4.22 -3.49 24.90
CA VAL A 137 4.19 -2.07 25.21
C VAL A 137 5.35 -1.39 24.50
N ILE A 138 5.02 -0.41 23.67
CA ILE A 138 5.93 0.35 22.83
C ILE A 138 5.94 1.79 23.34
N ARG A 139 7.13 2.34 23.55
CA ARG A 139 7.33 3.77 23.69
C ARG A 139 7.72 4.34 22.34
N LEU A 140 7.02 5.36 21.89
CA LEU A 140 7.31 6.08 20.66
C LEU A 140 8.48 7.05 20.87
N LEU A 141 9.06 7.55 19.77
CA LEU A 141 10.08 8.62 19.76
C LEU A 141 9.64 9.86 20.58
N GLY A 142 8.34 10.13 20.65
CA GLY A 142 7.78 11.21 21.45
C GLY A 142 6.27 11.16 21.48
N GLN A 143 5.68 12.12 22.19
CA GLN A 143 4.23 12.22 22.32
C GLN A 143 3.61 12.67 21.00
N VAL A 144 2.68 11.87 20.47
CA VAL A 144 2.08 12.12 19.17
C VAL A 144 0.57 11.96 19.23
N ASN A 145 -0.10 12.69 18.34
CA ASN A 145 -1.50 12.46 18.04
C ASN A 145 -1.57 11.44 16.90
N VAL A 146 -1.96 10.21 17.23
CA VAL A 146 -1.86 9.09 16.29
C VAL A 146 -3.00 9.13 15.27
N SER A 147 -2.65 9.26 13.98
CA SER A 147 -3.63 9.20 12.88
C SER A 147 -3.98 7.78 12.45
N GLY A 148 -3.17 6.80 12.85
CA GLY A 148 -3.34 5.42 12.47
C GLY A 148 -2.06 4.62 12.71
N ILE A 149 -2.16 3.35 12.36
CA ILE A 149 -1.14 2.33 12.63
C ILE A 149 -0.98 1.46 11.39
N SER A 150 0.23 0.94 11.21
CA SER A 150 0.52 -0.04 10.17
C SER A 150 0.83 -1.37 10.82
N LEU A 151 0.29 -2.46 10.25
CA LEU A 151 0.66 -3.82 10.60
C LEU A 151 1.13 -4.51 9.32
N GLU A 152 2.30 -5.14 9.39
CA GLU A 152 2.89 -5.86 8.26
C GLU A 152 3.13 -7.33 8.62
N HIS A 153 2.83 -8.21 7.68
CA HIS A 153 3.19 -9.63 7.73
C HIS A 153 3.81 -10.06 6.40
N ILE A 154 4.53 -11.18 6.38
CA ILE A 154 5.09 -11.70 5.12
C ILE A 154 4.00 -12.01 4.10
N SER A 155 4.31 -11.80 2.82
CA SER A 155 3.46 -12.24 1.70
C SER A 155 3.41 -13.78 1.61
N PRO A 156 2.26 -14.38 1.26
CA PRO A 156 2.20 -15.80 0.93
C PRO A 156 3.21 -16.24 -0.13
N LEU A 157 3.60 -15.33 -1.04
CA LEU A 157 4.59 -15.57 -2.10
C LEU A 157 6.00 -15.87 -1.59
N ILE A 158 6.32 -15.43 -0.38
CA ILE A 158 7.63 -15.66 0.25
C ILE A 158 7.53 -16.55 1.49
N SER A 159 6.33 -17.06 1.82
CA SER A 159 6.14 -18.01 2.91
C SER A 159 6.64 -19.39 2.50
N PRO A 160 7.55 -20.04 3.25
CA PRO A 160 8.05 -21.37 2.92
C PRO A 160 6.97 -22.45 2.83
N THR A 161 5.89 -22.31 3.62
CA THR A 161 4.75 -23.23 3.62
C THR A 161 3.57 -22.70 2.79
N GLY A 162 3.64 -21.45 2.33
CA GLY A 162 2.49 -20.74 1.76
C GLY A 162 1.43 -20.34 2.80
N GLU A 163 1.58 -20.74 4.06
CA GLU A 163 0.64 -20.43 5.13
C GLU A 163 0.98 -19.07 5.77
N THR A 164 -0.05 -18.25 5.98
CA THR A 164 0.01 -16.96 6.70
C THR A 164 -0.99 -16.92 7.86
N ALA A 165 -1.56 -18.07 8.24
CA ALA A 165 -2.57 -18.19 9.30
C ALA A 165 -2.03 -17.88 10.71
N THR A 166 -0.71 -17.72 10.87
CA THR A 166 -0.06 -17.33 12.11
C THR A 166 -0.01 -15.81 12.32
N ALA A 167 -0.39 -15.02 11.30
CA ALA A 167 -0.49 -13.58 11.43
C ALA A 167 -1.56 -13.22 12.48
N PRO A 168 -1.34 -12.20 13.31
CA PRO A 168 -2.36 -11.72 14.23
C PRO A 168 -3.61 -11.30 13.45
N ARG A 169 -4.76 -11.90 13.75
CA ARG A 169 -6.04 -11.57 13.11
C ARG A 169 -6.67 -10.35 13.76
N ASP A 170 -7.06 -10.46 15.03
CA ASP A 170 -7.71 -9.37 15.75
C ASP A 170 -6.72 -8.73 16.73
N PHE A 171 -6.66 -7.41 16.74
CA PHE A 171 -5.78 -6.70 17.65
C PHE A 171 -6.38 -5.38 18.12
N SER A 172 -5.89 -4.87 19.24
CA SER A 172 -6.39 -3.63 19.85
C SER A 172 -5.24 -2.74 20.29
N ILE A 173 -5.46 -1.43 20.19
CA ILE A 173 -4.47 -0.40 20.47
C ILE A 173 -4.93 0.43 21.65
N TRP A 174 -4.03 0.62 22.61
CA TRP A 174 -4.31 1.29 23.86
C TRP A 174 -3.23 2.33 24.17
N GLY A 175 -3.62 3.55 24.47
CA GLY A 175 -2.75 4.60 25.01
C GLY A 175 -2.58 4.43 26.52
N LEU A 176 -1.35 4.54 27.00
CA LEU A 176 -0.98 4.42 28.40
C LEU A 176 -0.35 5.73 28.89
N THR A 177 -0.68 6.14 30.10
CA THR A 177 0.02 7.25 30.78
C THR A 177 1.36 6.80 31.38
N ASP A 178 1.43 5.54 31.82
CA ASP A 178 2.65 4.88 32.30
C ASP A 178 2.53 3.35 32.18
N LEU A 179 3.55 2.61 32.65
CA LEU A 179 3.57 1.16 32.57
C LEU A 179 2.54 0.48 33.48
N GLU A 180 2.10 1.08 34.56
CA GLU A 180 1.14 0.47 35.50
C GLU A 180 -0.26 1.12 35.37
N ASP A 181 -0.53 1.79 34.24
CA ASP A 181 -1.81 2.47 34.00
C ASP A 181 -3.01 1.52 34.10
N GLU A 182 -3.82 1.71 35.15
CA GLU A 182 -5.02 0.93 35.43
C GLU A 182 -6.20 1.32 34.53
N LYS A 183 -6.15 2.48 33.85
CA LYS A 183 -7.25 3.01 33.02
C LYS A 183 -6.75 3.47 31.64
N PRO A 184 -6.24 2.53 30.83
CA PRO A 184 -5.72 2.82 29.51
C PRO A 184 -6.82 3.35 28.57
N PHE A 185 -6.44 4.27 27.68
CA PHE A 185 -7.34 4.79 26.66
C PHE A 185 -7.42 3.84 25.46
N SER A 186 -8.62 3.44 25.05
CA SER A 186 -8.79 2.56 23.88
C SER A 186 -8.87 3.38 22.60
N PHE A 187 -7.92 3.17 21.68
CA PHE A 187 -7.98 3.75 20.34
C PHE A 187 -8.85 2.93 19.38
N GLY A 188 -9.09 1.66 19.70
CA GLY A 188 -9.96 0.77 18.93
C GLY A 188 -9.45 -0.66 18.83
N THR A 189 -10.26 -1.46 18.15
CA THR A 189 -9.98 -2.85 17.77
C THR A 189 -10.05 -2.95 16.26
N PHE A 190 -9.11 -3.68 15.68
CA PHE A 190 -8.91 -3.81 14.24
C PHE A 190 -8.70 -5.28 13.88
N THR A 191 -8.93 -5.61 12.60
CA THR A 191 -8.75 -6.96 12.06
C THR A 191 -7.82 -6.89 10.86
N TYR A 192 -6.71 -7.61 10.91
CA TYR A 192 -5.80 -7.81 9.79
C TYR A 192 -6.35 -8.86 8.82
N ASP A 193 -6.40 -8.52 7.54
CA ASP A 193 -6.83 -9.42 6.49
C ASP A 193 -5.64 -10.20 5.92
N ASN A 194 -5.46 -11.45 6.33
CA ASN A 194 -4.35 -12.27 5.83
C ASN A 194 -4.45 -12.64 4.33
N THR A 195 -5.57 -12.34 3.67
CA THR A 195 -5.77 -12.51 2.22
C THR A 195 -5.48 -11.23 1.42
N GLY A 196 -5.38 -10.09 2.11
CA GLY A 196 -5.16 -8.77 1.53
C GLY A 196 -3.69 -8.42 1.30
N SER A 197 -3.41 -7.12 1.29
CA SER A 197 -2.03 -6.60 1.20
C SER A 197 -1.21 -7.04 2.42
N PRO A 198 0.07 -7.45 2.25
CA PRO A 198 0.95 -7.79 3.37
C PRO A 198 1.13 -6.66 4.39
N LEU A 199 1.12 -5.40 3.92
CA LEU A 199 1.12 -4.21 4.77
C LEU A 199 -0.28 -3.57 4.73
N GLN A 200 -0.86 -3.36 5.92
CA GLN A 200 -2.19 -2.78 6.09
C GLN A 200 -2.13 -1.60 7.05
N TYR A 201 -2.78 -0.51 6.65
CA TYR A 201 -2.92 0.71 7.44
C TYR A 201 -4.33 0.79 8.03
N PHE A 202 -4.43 1.07 9.33
CA PHE A 202 -5.68 1.25 10.04
C PHE A 202 -5.77 2.68 10.56
N GLU A 203 -6.78 3.40 10.11
CA GLU A 203 -7.02 4.78 10.49
C GLU A 203 -7.62 4.85 11.90
N ILE A 204 -7.13 5.80 12.70
CA ILE A 204 -7.64 6.10 14.03
C ILE A 204 -8.45 7.39 13.96
N GLN A 205 -9.70 7.33 14.44
CA GLN A 205 -10.67 8.43 14.35
C GLN A 205 -10.66 9.35 15.58
N VAL A 206 -9.84 9.05 16.59
CA VAL A 206 -9.81 9.77 17.86
C VAL A 206 -8.46 10.44 18.07
N PHE A 207 -8.48 11.71 18.44
CA PHE A 207 -7.30 12.55 18.55
C PHE A 207 -6.85 12.69 20.00
N GLU A 208 -6.09 11.71 20.48
CA GLU A 208 -5.50 11.72 21.82
C GLU A 208 -3.97 11.64 21.74
N ASN A 209 -3.30 12.24 22.73
CA ASN A 209 -1.85 12.45 22.70
C ASN A 209 -1.13 11.56 23.71
N TYR A 210 -0.44 10.54 23.22
CA TYR A 210 0.27 9.55 24.03
C TYR A 210 1.65 9.25 23.42
N ASP A 211 2.59 8.76 24.23
CA ASP A 211 3.86 8.19 23.78
C ASP A 211 4.02 6.71 24.16
N PHE A 212 3.19 6.18 25.06
CA PHE A 212 3.21 4.76 25.44
C PHE A 212 1.98 4.07 24.86
N PHE A 213 2.20 3.01 24.08
CA PHE A 213 1.15 2.26 23.43
C PHE A 213 1.25 0.78 23.77
N LYS A 214 0.15 0.20 24.22
CA LYS A 214 0.00 -1.25 24.34
C LYS A 214 -0.75 -1.78 23.11
N VAL A 215 -0.12 -2.71 22.42
CA VAL A 215 -0.73 -3.50 21.35
C VAL A 215 -1.09 -4.85 21.93
N MET A 216 -2.34 -5.27 21.83
CA MET A 216 -2.77 -6.63 22.18
C MET A 216 -3.24 -7.33 20.92
N ALA A 217 -2.69 -8.51 20.62
CA ALA A 217 -2.93 -9.24 19.40
C ALA A 217 -3.38 -10.69 19.68
N ASN A 218 -4.31 -11.16 18.86
CA ASN A 218 -4.83 -12.53 18.84
C ASN A 218 -4.59 -13.12 17.44
N PRO A 219 -3.78 -14.19 17.31
CA PRO A 219 -3.63 -14.95 16.06
C PRO A 219 -4.97 -15.54 15.56
#